data_AF-A0A2V8K3D1-F1
#
_entry.id   AF-A0A2V8K3D1-F1
#
_cell.length_a   1.000
_cell.length_b   1.000
_cell.length_c   1.000
_cell.angle_alpha   90.00
_cell.angle_beta   90.00
_cell.angle_gamma   90.00
#
_symmetry.space_group_name_H-M   'P 1'
#
loop_
_entity.id
_entity.type
_entity.pdbx_description
1 polymer ?
#
loop_
_entity_poly.entity_id
_entity_poly.type
_entity_poly.pdbx_seq_one_letter_code
_entity_poly.pdbx_strand_id
1 'polypeptide(L)'
;MLSRTMHDIRYNPIDDEILVPNPFSNAILTFRGGADGQEAPVRFIQGPNTDLNGPDRLAIDVVHREIFVPNRGGVLVFPLDGKGDVRPKRAVRGPDTQIEGSSIAVDPVHDLFAVTGRDRAILVFDRMANGNAKPLHIIRGPNTQIDRINQMAIYPEGKLLVVAMPGVQGDMEPPRVFVGMWSLDDDGDVAPKWTITGKQTGLKKPFAVALNPEHKEIYVTDMRLNGVMAFSVPEIFQPVVAAPAKHGGQP
;
A
#
# COMPACT_ATOMS: atom_id res chain seq x y z
N MET A 1 -12.30 -17.80 11.16
CA MET A 1 -13.25 -16.68 11.41
C MET A 1 -12.55 -15.36 11.09
N LEU A 2 -12.94 -14.71 10.00
CA LEU A 2 -12.48 -13.36 9.68
C LEU A 2 -13.07 -12.40 10.74
N SER A 3 -12.22 -11.60 11.38
CA SER A 3 -12.67 -10.65 12.42
C SER A 3 -13.37 -9.45 11.78
N ARG A 4 -14.30 -8.81 12.51
CA ARG A 4 -15.01 -7.59 12.06
C ARG A 4 -14.12 -6.34 11.96
N THR A 5 -12.83 -6.46 12.27
CA THR A 5 -11.85 -5.36 12.29
C THR A 5 -10.60 -5.74 11.48
N MET A 6 -10.81 -6.31 10.29
CA MET A 6 -9.75 -6.47 9.30
C MET A 6 -9.91 -5.35 8.27
N HIS A 7 -8.86 -4.58 8.05
CA HIS A 7 -8.92 -3.42 7.17
C HIS A 7 -8.22 -3.64 5.82
N ASP A 8 -7.69 -4.86 5.58
CA ASP A 8 -7.02 -5.21 4.34
C ASP A 8 -7.16 -6.69 4.02
N ILE A 9 -7.11 -7.01 2.73
CA ILE A 9 -7.05 -8.37 2.18
C ILE A 9 -6.22 -8.29 0.90
N ARG A 10 -5.27 -9.20 0.70
CA ARG A 10 -4.47 -9.28 -0.53
C ARG A 10 -4.66 -10.62 -1.22
N TYR A 11 -4.77 -10.58 -2.53
CA TYR A 11 -4.85 -11.77 -3.37
C TYR A 11 -3.51 -11.99 -4.07
N ASN A 12 -2.95 -13.19 -3.90
CA ASN A 12 -1.80 -13.69 -4.65
C ASN A 12 -2.33 -14.49 -5.86
N PRO A 13 -2.27 -13.94 -7.09
CA PRO A 13 -2.78 -14.61 -8.27
C PRO A 13 -1.91 -15.77 -8.76
N ILE A 14 -0.65 -15.87 -8.30
CA ILE A 14 0.27 -16.92 -8.75
C ILE A 14 0.00 -18.24 -8.02
N ASP A 15 -0.21 -18.18 -6.71
CA ASP A 15 -0.49 -19.38 -5.90
C ASP A 15 -2.00 -19.61 -5.67
N ASP A 16 -2.86 -18.73 -6.21
CA ASP A 16 -4.30 -18.64 -5.91
C ASP A 16 -4.59 -18.61 -4.40
N GLU A 17 -4.17 -17.53 -3.74
CA GLU A 17 -4.24 -17.42 -2.28
C GLU A 17 -4.69 -16.05 -1.79
N ILE A 18 -5.39 -16.03 -0.67
CA ILE A 18 -5.86 -14.81 -0.02
C ILE A 18 -5.14 -14.65 1.32
N LEU A 19 -4.40 -13.55 1.47
CA LEU A 19 -3.71 -13.18 2.69
C LEU A 19 -4.52 -12.14 3.46
N VAL A 20 -4.71 -12.43 4.74
CA VAL A 20 -5.55 -11.65 5.64
C VAL A 20 -4.79 -11.34 6.93
N PRO A 21 -4.43 -10.07 7.21
CA PRO A 21 -3.92 -9.69 8.51
C PRO A 21 -5.00 -9.81 9.58
N ASN A 22 -4.64 -10.30 10.76
CA ASN A 22 -5.49 -10.35 11.94
C ASN A 22 -4.82 -9.59 13.09
N PRO A 23 -5.27 -8.36 13.38
CA PRO A 23 -4.63 -7.50 14.38
C PRO A 23 -4.81 -8.03 15.81
N PHE A 24 -5.90 -8.75 16.11
CA PHE A 24 -6.16 -9.23 17.47
C PHE A 24 -5.37 -10.47 17.83
N SER A 25 -5.08 -11.32 16.84
CA SER A 25 -4.29 -12.52 17.06
C SER A 25 -2.82 -12.33 16.72
N ASN A 26 -2.39 -11.13 16.30
CA ASN A 26 -1.04 -10.87 15.79
C ASN A 26 -0.61 -11.89 14.74
N ALA A 27 -1.49 -12.13 13.76
CA ALA A 27 -1.29 -13.16 12.77
C ALA A 27 -1.50 -12.66 11.35
N ILE A 28 -0.89 -13.36 10.40
CA ILE A 28 -1.25 -13.30 8.98
C ILE A 28 -1.84 -14.66 8.65
N LEU A 29 -3.09 -14.68 8.20
CA LEU A 29 -3.79 -15.89 7.80
C LEU A 29 -3.73 -15.98 6.28
N THR A 30 -3.45 -17.17 5.75
CA THR A 30 -3.52 -17.42 4.30
C THR A 30 -4.56 -18.48 4.02
N PHE A 31 -5.46 -18.20 3.10
CA PHE A 31 -6.50 -19.10 2.62
C PHE A 31 -6.26 -19.42 1.14
N ARG A 32 -6.78 -20.56 0.67
CA ARG A 32 -6.87 -20.80 -0.78
C ARG A 32 -7.81 -19.78 -1.43
N GLY A 33 -7.57 -19.40 -2.67
CA GLY A 33 -8.35 -18.38 -3.38
C GLY A 33 -9.78 -18.80 -3.58
N GLY A 34 -10.00 -20.07 -3.92
CA GLY A 34 -11.34 -20.66 -4.01
C GLY A 34 -12.01 -21.03 -2.68
N ALA A 35 -11.50 -20.57 -1.52
CA ALA A 35 -12.03 -20.96 -0.20
C ALA A 35 -13.52 -20.63 -0.09
N ASP A 36 -14.30 -21.57 0.44
CA ASP A 36 -15.74 -21.43 0.63
C ASP A 36 -16.15 -21.62 2.09
N GLY A 37 -17.17 -20.89 2.54
CA GLY A 37 -17.72 -20.99 3.89
C GLY A 37 -16.69 -20.72 5.00
N GLN A 38 -16.46 -21.74 5.84
CA GLN A 38 -15.63 -21.65 7.06
C GLN A 38 -14.34 -22.47 6.96
N GLU A 39 -13.77 -22.56 5.76
CA GLU A 39 -12.49 -23.24 5.58
C GLU A 39 -11.37 -22.62 6.44
N ALA A 40 -10.54 -23.50 6.99
CA ALA A 40 -9.37 -23.10 7.77
C ALA A 40 -8.29 -22.50 6.86
N PRO A 41 -7.44 -21.59 7.38
CA PRO A 41 -6.30 -21.09 6.61
C PRO A 41 -5.33 -22.24 6.29
N VAL A 42 -4.82 -22.27 5.06
CA VAL A 42 -3.82 -23.23 4.57
C VAL A 42 -2.45 -23.03 5.24
N ARG A 43 -2.15 -21.80 5.66
CA ARG A 43 -1.02 -21.46 6.53
C ARG A 43 -1.30 -20.18 7.33
N PHE A 44 -0.53 -19.99 8.38
CA PHE A 44 -0.52 -18.76 9.15
C PHE A 44 0.91 -18.39 9.53
N ILE A 45 1.18 -17.10 9.72
CA ILE A 45 2.37 -16.58 10.38
C ILE A 45 1.89 -16.01 11.72
N GLN A 46 2.31 -16.63 12.82
CA GLN A 46 1.90 -16.24 14.17
C GLN A 46 2.86 -16.81 15.21
N GLY A 47 3.17 -16.03 16.23
CA GLY A 47 3.96 -16.46 17.39
C GLY A 47 4.94 -15.38 17.87
N PRO A 48 5.61 -15.62 19.01
CA PRO A 48 6.48 -14.64 19.63
C PRO A 48 7.72 -14.27 18.80
N ASN A 49 8.20 -15.14 17.91
CA ASN A 49 9.34 -14.85 17.04
C ASN A 49 8.96 -14.03 15.81
N THR A 50 7.67 -13.84 15.53
CA THR A 50 7.20 -13.04 14.39
C THR A 50 7.36 -11.54 14.58
N ASP A 51 7.47 -11.04 15.81
CA ASP A 51 7.41 -9.61 16.16
C ASP A 51 6.11 -8.88 15.72
N LEU A 52 5.10 -9.62 15.24
CA LEU A 52 3.82 -9.05 14.82
C LEU A 52 3.09 -8.42 16.01
N ASN A 53 2.60 -7.20 15.81
CA ASN A 53 1.92 -6.45 16.84
C ASN A 53 0.83 -5.56 16.24
N GLY A 54 -0.38 -6.10 16.20
CA GLY A 54 -1.56 -5.47 15.62
C GLY A 54 -1.44 -5.25 14.10
N PRO A 55 -1.06 -6.27 13.29
CA PRO A 55 -1.02 -6.09 11.84
C PRO A 55 -2.41 -5.75 11.31
N ASP A 56 -2.57 -4.53 10.81
CA ASP A 56 -3.85 -4.02 10.30
C ASP A 56 -3.97 -4.13 8.77
N ARG A 57 -2.83 -4.02 8.10
CA ARG A 57 -2.68 -4.07 6.64
C ARG A 57 -1.42 -4.81 6.25
N LEU A 58 -1.34 -5.20 4.98
CA LEU A 58 -0.13 -5.76 4.39
C LEU A 58 -0.09 -5.49 2.88
N ALA A 59 1.11 -5.50 2.30
CA ALA A 59 1.32 -5.61 0.86
C ALA A 59 2.05 -6.90 0.54
N ILE A 60 1.82 -7.45 -0.65
CA ILE A 60 2.52 -8.65 -1.12
C ILE A 60 3.35 -8.31 -2.35
N ASP A 61 4.58 -8.78 -2.34
CA ASP A 61 5.44 -8.85 -3.51
C ASP A 61 5.46 -10.29 -3.99
N VAL A 62 4.68 -10.57 -5.01
CA VAL A 62 4.55 -11.92 -5.57
C VAL A 62 5.79 -12.30 -6.39
N VAL A 63 6.47 -11.32 -6.98
CA VAL A 63 7.68 -11.52 -7.81
C VAL A 63 8.84 -12.03 -6.94
N HIS A 64 9.07 -11.38 -5.80
CA HIS A 64 10.15 -11.74 -4.88
C HIS A 64 9.71 -12.66 -3.74
N ARG A 65 8.43 -13.05 -3.70
CA ARG A 65 7.80 -13.90 -2.68
C ARG A 65 7.95 -13.34 -1.27
N GLU A 66 7.48 -12.10 -1.07
CA GLU A 66 7.58 -11.40 0.22
C GLU A 66 6.27 -10.75 0.67
N ILE A 67 6.09 -10.61 1.98
CA ILE A 67 4.95 -9.93 2.60
C ILE A 67 5.49 -8.77 3.41
N PHE A 68 5.02 -7.55 3.13
CA PHE A 68 5.38 -6.34 3.85
C PHE A 68 4.25 -5.95 4.81
N VAL A 69 4.58 -5.84 6.09
CA VAL A 69 3.60 -5.67 7.17
C VAL A 69 3.98 -4.45 8.01
N PRO A 70 3.26 -3.34 7.90
CA PRO A 70 3.38 -2.22 8.81
C PRO A 70 3.15 -2.68 10.26
N ASN A 71 4.10 -2.36 11.13
CA ASN A 71 4.17 -2.87 12.49
C ASN A 71 4.75 -1.80 13.43
N ARG A 72 3.88 -1.09 14.15
CA ARG A 72 4.21 -0.07 15.17
C ARG A 72 5.45 0.79 14.85
N GLY A 73 5.34 1.67 13.84
CA GLY A 73 6.42 2.60 13.48
C GLY A 73 7.56 1.96 12.67
N GLY A 74 7.28 0.81 12.05
CA GLY A 74 8.19 0.14 11.14
C GLY A 74 7.45 -0.78 10.18
N VAL A 75 8.21 -1.53 9.39
CA VAL A 75 7.71 -2.55 8.46
C VAL A 75 8.48 -3.84 8.72
N LEU A 76 7.76 -4.92 8.98
CA LEU A 76 8.30 -6.27 9.00
C LEU A 76 8.14 -6.89 7.62
N VAL A 77 9.14 -7.63 7.16
CA VAL A 77 9.05 -8.36 5.90
C VAL A 77 9.22 -9.85 6.13
N PHE A 78 8.27 -10.64 5.66
CA PHE A 78 8.25 -12.10 5.76
C PHE A 78 8.37 -12.76 4.39
N PRO A 79 8.78 -14.04 4.32
CA PRO A 79 8.57 -14.85 3.12
C PRO A 79 7.07 -15.02 2.84
N LEU A 80 6.66 -15.03 1.57
CA LEU A 80 5.27 -15.22 1.16
C LEU A 80 4.74 -16.61 1.53
N ASP A 81 5.63 -17.60 1.61
CA ASP A 81 5.39 -18.98 2.06
C ASP A 81 5.69 -19.21 3.54
N GLY A 82 5.93 -18.15 4.32
CA GLY A 82 6.17 -18.25 5.75
C GLY A 82 5.04 -18.99 6.48
N LYS A 83 5.41 -19.89 7.40
CA LYS A 83 4.46 -20.74 8.14
C LYS A 83 4.88 -20.95 9.59
N GLY A 84 3.96 -20.71 10.52
CA GLY A 84 4.16 -20.83 11.94
C GLY A 84 4.84 -19.60 12.55
N ASP A 85 5.68 -19.83 13.55
CA ASP A 85 6.38 -18.80 14.31
C ASP A 85 7.72 -18.43 13.65
N VAL A 86 7.63 -17.81 12.47
CA VAL A 86 8.80 -17.44 11.66
C VAL A 86 9.25 -16.01 11.94
N ARG A 87 10.57 -15.80 12.03
CA ARG A 87 11.15 -14.45 12.14
C ARG A 87 10.98 -13.66 10.84
N PRO A 88 10.83 -12.32 10.89
CA PRO A 88 10.93 -11.49 9.70
C PRO A 88 12.30 -11.67 9.00
N LYS A 89 12.31 -11.71 7.66
CA LYS A 89 13.55 -11.66 6.85
C LYS A 89 14.31 -10.36 7.08
N ARG A 90 13.57 -9.27 7.27
CA ARG A 90 14.08 -7.92 7.54
C ARG A 90 13.04 -7.11 8.30
N ALA A 91 13.52 -6.08 8.98
CA ALA A 91 12.69 -5.13 9.69
C ALA A 91 13.21 -3.72 9.46
N VAL A 92 12.38 -2.86 8.86
CA VAL A 92 12.66 -1.43 8.67
C VAL A 92 12.08 -0.69 9.86
N ARG A 93 12.91 -0.28 10.80
CA ARG A 93 12.49 0.38 12.05
C ARG A 93 13.60 1.24 12.64
N GLY A 94 13.19 2.30 13.34
CA GLY A 94 14.09 3.22 14.01
C GLY A 94 13.73 4.68 13.70
N PRO A 95 14.38 5.64 14.38
CA PRO A 95 14.02 7.05 14.26
C PRO A 95 14.27 7.66 12.87
N ASP A 96 15.25 7.16 12.12
CA ASP A 96 15.59 7.67 10.79
C ASP A 96 14.63 7.19 9.70
N THR A 97 13.86 6.13 9.96
CA THR A 97 12.84 5.64 9.01
C THR A 97 11.68 6.62 8.90
N GLN A 98 11.34 7.34 9.97
CA GLN A 98 10.18 8.24 10.04
C GLN A 98 8.82 7.56 9.80
N ILE A 99 8.77 6.22 9.79
CA ILE A 99 7.57 5.45 9.50
C ILE A 99 6.54 5.66 10.62
N GLU A 100 5.31 6.00 10.22
CA GLU A 100 4.18 6.14 11.13
C GLU A 100 2.88 5.79 10.39
N GLY A 101 2.05 4.94 11.00
CA GLY A 101 0.80 4.48 10.41
C GLY A 101 0.91 3.09 9.76
N SER A 102 -0.12 2.73 8.98
CA SER A 102 -0.38 1.35 8.56
C SER A 102 -0.59 1.18 7.05
N SER A 103 -0.55 2.23 6.23
CA SER A 103 -0.76 2.07 4.79
C SER A 103 0.54 1.74 4.09
N ILE A 104 0.51 0.76 3.19
CA ILE A 104 1.68 0.28 2.45
C ILE A 104 1.30 -0.18 1.05
N ALA A 105 2.21 0.01 0.09
CA ALA A 105 2.17 -0.57 -1.24
C ALA A 105 3.60 -0.90 -1.69
N VAL A 106 3.76 -1.95 -2.50
CA VAL A 106 5.07 -2.40 -2.99
C VAL A 106 5.11 -2.35 -4.51
N ASP A 107 6.24 -1.92 -5.06
CA ASP A 107 6.58 -1.93 -6.47
C ASP A 107 7.74 -2.90 -6.70
N PRO A 108 7.47 -4.15 -7.10
CA PRO A 108 8.52 -5.10 -7.39
C PRO A 108 9.28 -4.80 -8.68
N VAL A 109 8.74 -3.98 -9.59
CA VAL A 109 9.37 -3.65 -10.87
C VAL A 109 10.50 -2.64 -10.68
N HIS A 110 10.29 -1.68 -9.78
CA HIS A 110 11.28 -0.63 -9.49
C HIS A 110 12.07 -0.87 -8.20
N ASP A 111 11.89 -2.02 -7.54
CA ASP A 111 12.47 -2.32 -6.22
C ASP A 111 12.15 -1.24 -5.19
N LEU A 112 10.89 -0.82 -5.09
CA LEU A 112 10.43 0.19 -4.13
C LEU A 112 9.28 -0.32 -3.24
N PHE A 113 9.11 0.29 -2.08
CA PHE A 113 7.82 0.30 -1.39
C PHE A 113 7.50 1.69 -0.83
N ALA A 114 6.22 2.01 -0.79
CA ALA A 114 5.70 3.24 -0.20
C ALA A 114 4.96 2.92 1.10
N VAL A 115 5.20 3.69 2.15
CA VAL A 115 4.56 3.54 3.47
C VAL A 115 4.20 4.91 4.04
N THR A 116 3.17 4.99 4.87
CA THR A 116 2.85 6.23 5.59
C THR A 116 3.96 6.61 6.55
N GLY A 117 4.25 7.90 6.61
CA GLY A 117 5.21 8.50 7.52
C GLY A 117 4.59 9.51 8.48
N ARG A 118 5.39 9.94 9.45
CA ARG A 118 5.03 11.02 10.38
C ARG A 118 4.63 12.30 9.67
N ASP A 119 3.85 13.13 10.37
CA ASP A 119 3.50 14.48 9.92
C ASP A 119 2.81 14.51 8.53
N ARG A 120 1.95 13.52 8.26
CA ARG A 120 1.17 13.37 7.01
C ARG A 120 2.08 13.23 5.78
N ALA A 121 3.02 12.30 5.86
CA ALA A 121 3.96 12.01 4.80
C ALA A 121 3.67 10.68 4.09
N ILE A 122 4.12 10.59 2.85
CA ILE A 122 4.38 9.32 2.16
C ILE A 122 5.90 9.16 2.11
N LEU A 123 6.37 7.99 2.51
CA LEU A 123 7.78 7.62 2.51
C LEU A 123 8.00 6.55 1.45
N VAL A 124 8.97 6.76 0.58
CA VAL A 124 9.39 5.77 -0.41
C VAL A 124 10.73 5.19 0.00
N PHE A 125 10.83 3.87 0.01
CA PHE A 125 12.03 3.13 0.40
C PHE A 125 12.45 2.18 -0.72
N ASP A 126 13.73 1.84 -0.72
CA ASP A 126 14.24 0.67 -1.42
C ASP A 126 13.55 -0.61 -0.88
N ARG A 127 13.14 -1.52 -1.76
CA ARG A 127 12.47 -2.77 -1.40
C ARG A 127 13.26 -3.62 -0.41
N MET A 128 14.59 -3.56 -0.50
CA MET A 128 15.55 -4.29 0.32
C MET A 128 15.99 -3.52 1.58
N ALA A 129 15.43 -2.35 1.85
CA ALA A 129 15.71 -1.58 3.07
C ALA A 129 15.59 -2.45 4.33
N ASN A 130 16.51 -2.24 5.28
CA ASN A 130 16.57 -2.98 6.55
C ASN A 130 17.14 -2.10 7.67
N GLY A 131 16.81 -2.42 8.91
CA GLY A 131 17.23 -1.65 10.07
C GLY A 131 16.67 -0.23 10.07
N ASN A 132 17.47 0.72 10.55
CA ASN A 132 17.12 2.14 10.62
C ASN A 132 17.44 2.88 9.32
N ALA A 133 16.98 2.34 8.19
CA ALA A 133 17.20 2.92 6.87
C ALA A 133 16.43 4.24 6.72
N LYS A 134 17.03 5.22 6.02
CA LYS A 134 16.34 6.45 5.64
C LYS A 134 15.48 6.21 4.39
N PRO A 135 14.33 6.89 4.26
CA PRO A 135 13.56 6.87 3.01
C PRO A 135 14.38 7.48 1.87
N LEU A 136 14.16 6.97 0.65
CA LEU A 136 14.70 7.52 -0.59
C LEU A 136 14.02 8.85 -0.95
N HIS A 137 12.69 8.89 -0.75
CA HIS A 137 11.87 10.07 -1.00
C HIS A 137 10.87 10.29 0.13
N ILE A 138 10.60 11.57 0.43
CA ILE A 138 9.63 11.99 1.44
C ILE A 138 8.68 13.00 0.78
N ILE A 139 7.46 12.56 0.47
CA ILE A 139 6.40 13.44 -0.05
C ILE A 139 5.64 13.99 1.15
N ARG A 140 5.84 15.27 1.46
CA ARG A 140 5.22 15.95 2.59
C ARG A 140 5.19 17.46 2.38
N GLY A 141 4.10 18.08 2.80
CA GLY A 141 3.96 19.54 2.87
C GLY A 141 2.57 20.01 2.44
N PRO A 142 2.29 21.31 2.52
CA PRO A 142 0.98 21.85 2.18
C PRO A 142 0.56 21.62 0.72
N ASN A 143 1.48 21.69 -0.24
CA ASN A 143 1.18 21.47 -1.66
C ASN A 143 0.85 20.00 -1.96
N THR A 144 1.31 19.05 -1.13
CA THR A 144 0.88 17.64 -1.23
C THR A 144 -0.61 17.46 -0.94
N GLN A 145 -1.25 18.40 -0.23
CA GLN A 145 -2.67 18.28 0.13
C GLN A 145 -3.03 17.02 0.94
N ILE A 146 -2.06 16.33 1.53
CA ILE A 146 -2.27 15.13 2.35
C ILE A 146 -2.86 15.54 3.70
N ASP A 147 -4.12 15.16 3.94
CA ASP A 147 -4.76 15.32 5.26
C ASP A 147 -4.68 14.05 6.10
N ARG A 148 -5.01 12.92 5.47
CA ARG A 148 -4.99 11.57 6.04
C ARG A 148 -4.89 10.59 4.89
N ILE A 149 -4.16 9.50 5.07
CA ILE A 149 -4.03 8.43 4.09
C ILE A 149 -4.82 7.23 4.59
N ASN A 150 -5.76 6.72 3.78
CA ASN A 150 -6.35 5.40 4.01
C ASN A 150 -5.50 4.35 3.29
N GLN A 151 -5.87 3.87 2.10
CA GLN A 151 -5.11 2.87 1.37
C GLN A 151 -4.29 3.47 0.23
N MET A 152 -3.19 2.80 -0.09
CA MET A 152 -2.35 3.06 -1.25
C MET A 152 -2.33 1.85 -2.19
N ALA A 153 -2.20 2.10 -3.49
CA ALA A 153 -1.88 1.13 -4.51
C ALA A 153 -0.82 1.73 -5.44
N ILE A 154 0.00 0.88 -6.06
CA ILE A 154 1.00 1.32 -7.03
C ILE A 154 0.62 0.74 -8.39
N TYR A 155 0.73 1.57 -9.43
CA TYR A 155 0.79 1.16 -10.82
C TYR A 155 2.27 1.15 -11.24
N PRO A 156 2.93 -0.03 -11.29
CA PRO A 156 4.35 -0.11 -11.53
C PRO A 156 4.77 0.51 -12.86
N GLU A 157 4.08 0.22 -13.96
CA GLU A 157 4.48 0.66 -15.31
C GLU A 157 4.55 2.18 -15.44
N GLY A 158 3.65 2.90 -14.75
CA GLY A 158 3.65 4.37 -14.69
C GLY A 158 4.44 4.94 -13.50
N LYS A 159 5.06 4.08 -12.69
CA LYS A 159 5.75 4.41 -11.43
C LYS A 159 4.90 5.32 -10.53
N LEU A 160 3.60 5.03 -10.51
CA LEU A 160 2.56 5.91 -9.98
C LEU A 160 1.97 5.33 -8.70
N LEU A 161 2.01 6.10 -7.64
CA LEU A 161 1.32 5.84 -6.39
C LEU A 161 -0.08 6.46 -6.42
N VAL A 162 -1.11 5.65 -6.18
CA VAL A 162 -2.52 6.05 -6.10
C VAL A 162 -2.98 5.94 -4.65
N VAL A 163 -3.55 7.00 -4.09
CA VAL A 163 -3.82 7.11 -2.65
C VAL A 163 -5.24 7.59 -2.36
N ALA A 164 -5.98 6.84 -1.55
CA ALA A 164 -7.27 7.25 -1.03
C ALA A 164 -7.11 8.29 0.10
N MET A 165 -7.64 9.50 -0.12
CA MET A 165 -7.58 10.61 0.82
C MET A 165 -8.98 10.90 1.40
N PRO A 166 -9.33 10.30 2.55
CA PRO A 166 -10.65 10.42 3.17
C PRO A 166 -10.91 11.75 3.87
N GLY A 167 -10.08 12.77 3.68
CA GLY A 167 -10.16 14.05 4.39
C GLY A 167 -9.78 13.96 5.87
N VAL A 168 -10.07 15.04 6.60
CA VAL A 168 -9.71 15.23 8.01
C VAL A 168 -10.40 14.19 8.91
N GLN A 169 -9.75 13.84 10.03
CA GLN A 169 -10.28 12.90 11.01
C GLN A 169 -11.41 13.52 11.84
N GLY A 170 -12.42 12.71 12.20
CA GLY A 170 -13.57 13.13 13.00
C GLY A 170 -14.80 13.51 12.17
N ASP A 171 -14.61 14.04 10.97
CA ASP A 171 -15.71 14.45 10.11
C ASP A 171 -16.37 13.25 9.41
N MET A 172 -17.71 13.17 9.49
CA MET A 172 -18.47 12.12 8.81
C MET A 172 -18.52 12.33 7.29
N GLU A 173 -18.58 13.58 6.85
CA GLU A 173 -18.52 14.01 5.44
C GLU A 173 -17.54 15.18 5.33
N PRO A 174 -16.23 14.90 5.27
CA PRO A 174 -15.19 15.93 5.24
C PRO A 174 -15.35 16.83 4.01
N PRO A 175 -15.06 18.13 4.13
CA PRO A 175 -15.26 19.09 3.04
C PRO A 175 -14.35 18.84 1.83
N ARG A 176 -13.23 18.15 2.04
CA ARG A 176 -12.26 17.80 1.00
C ARG A 176 -11.90 16.33 1.10
N VAL A 177 -12.27 15.60 0.04
CA VAL A 177 -11.89 14.22 -0.19
C VAL A 177 -11.49 14.04 -1.65
N PHE A 178 -10.57 13.12 -1.91
CA PHE A 178 -10.08 12.85 -3.25
C PHE A 178 -9.33 11.52 -3.30
N VAL A 179 -9.03 11.07 -4.51
CA VAL A 179 -7.91 10.15 -4.75
C VAL A 179 -6.78 10.98 -5.34
N GLY A 180 -5.62 10.96 -4.70
CA GLY A 180 -4.43 11.68 -5.17
C GLY A 180 -3.42 10.71 -5.78
N MET A 181 -2.66 11.19 -6.76
CA MET A 181 -1.68 10.37 -7.48
C MET A 181 -0.34 11.09 -7.57
N TRP A 182 0.73 10.43 -7.13
CA TRP A 182 2.10 10.94 -7.14
C TRP A 182 3.02 9.96 -7.86
N SER A 183 4.16 10.43 -8.39
CA SER A 183 5.22 9.51 -8.79
C SER A 183 5.93 8.97 -7.55
N LEU A 184 6.47 7.75 -7.63
CA LEU A 184 7.37 7.25 -6.59
C LEU A 184 8.73 7.98 -6.55
N ASP A 185 9.05 8.78 -7.58
CA ASP A 185 10.23 9.66 -7.63
C ASP A 185 9.97 11.07 -7.07
N ASP A 186 8.72 11.38 -6.72
CA ASP A 186 8.37 12.69 -6.16
C ASP A 186 9.00 12.85 -4.76
N ASP A 187 9.60 14.01 -4.49
CA ASP A 187 10.25 14.32 -3.22
C ASP A 187 9.94 15.75 -2.76
N GLY A 188 9.72 15.92 -1.46
CA GLY A 188 9.39 17.20 -0.83
C GLY A 188 7.91 17.59 -0.95
N ASP A 189 7.67 18.90 -0.99
CA ASP A 189 6.33 19.50 -0.99
C ASP A 189 5.78 19.65 -2.41
N VAL A 190 5.31 18.54 -2.98
CA VAL A 190 4.84 18.48 -4.36
C VAL A 190 3.36 18.10 -4.47
N ALA A 191 2.65 18.81 -5.35
CA ALA A 191 1.25 18.53 -5.63
C ALA A 191 1.06 17.17 -6.33
N PRO A 192 -0.09 16.51 -6.12
CA PRO A 192 -0.43 15.31 -6.86
C PRO A 192 -0.43 15.61 -8.36
N LYS A 193 0.16 14.72 -9.16
CA LYS A 193 0.16 14.80 -10.62
C LYS A 193 -1.25 14.68 -11.20
N TRP A 194 -2.08 13.85 -10.57
CA TRP A 194 -3.49 13.69 -10.91
C TRP A 194 -4.35 13.57 -9.66
N THR A 195 -5.61 13.99 -9.78
CA THR A 195 -6.61 13.81 -8.72
C THR A 195 -7.95 13.37 -9.30
N ILE A 196 -8.63 12.47 -8.58
CA ILE A 196 -10.07 12.25 -8.73
C ILE A 196 -10.74 13.05 -7.62
N THR A 197 -11.31 14.20 -7.97
CA THR A 197 -11.90 15.14 -7.01
C THR A 197 -13.07 15.91 -7.62
N GLY A 198 -13.82 16.61 -6.78
CA GLY A 198 -14.99 17.41 -7.15
C GLY A 198 -16.31 16.69 -6.92
N LYS A 199 -17.40 17.46 -6.84
CA LYS A 199 -18.74 16.97 -6.47
C LYS A 199 -19.29 15.92 -7.44
N GLN A 200 -18.90 15.98 -8.70
CA GLN A 200 -19.31 15.05 -9.75
C GLN A 200 -18.78 13.63 -9.55
N THR A 201 -17.74 13.45 -8.73
CA THR A 201 -17.19 12.12 -8.41
C THR A 201 -18.11 11.33 -7.48
N GLY A 202 -18.99 12.00 -6.74
CA GLY A 202 -19.80 11.40 -5.69
C GLY A 202 -19.02 11.03 -4.41
N LEU A 203 -17.68 11.12 -4.41
CA LEU A 203 -16.83 10.76 -3.27
C LEU A 203 -17.25 11.51 -2.00
N LYS A 204 -17.38 10.77 -0.89
CA LYS A 204 -17.67 11.32 0.43
C LYS A 204 -16.61 11.00 1.46
N LYS A 205 -16.03 9.80 1.42
CA LYS A 205 -15.00 9.32 2.35
C LYS A 205 -14.29 8.07 1.76
N PRO A 206 -13.39 8.24 0.78
CA PRO A 206 -12.69 7.12 0.13
C PRO A 206 -11.86 6.30 1.11
N PHE A 207 -11.92 4.98 1.00
CA PHE A 207 -11.19 4.05 1.87
C PHE A 207 -10.11 3.29 1.11
N ALA A 208 -10.52 2.43 0.18
CA ALA A 208 -9.63 1.59 -0.60
C ALA A 208 -9.47 2.12 -2.02
N VAL A 209 -8.34 1.78 -2.65
CA VAL A 209 -8.15 1.89 -4.09
C VAL A 209 -7.68 0.54 -4.64
N ALA A 210 -8.21 0.15 -5.80
CA ALA A 210 -7.71 -0.95 -6.60
C ALA A 210 -7.59 -0.49 -8.06
N LEU A 211 -6.62 -1.04 -8.77
CA LEU A 211 -6.28 -0.61 -10.13
C LEU A 211 -6.67 -1.71 -11.12
N ASN A 212 -7.25 -1.31 -12.25
CA ASN A 212 -7.50 -2.17 -13.39
C ASN A 212 -6.86 -1.53 -14.64
N PRO A 213 -5.55 -1.74 -14.85
CA PRO A 213 -4.83 -1.13 -15.98
C PRO A 213 -5.37 -1.57 -17.35
N GLU A 214 -5.86 -2.80 -17.48
CA GLU A 214 -6.40 -3.33 -18.74
C GLU A 214 -7.60 -2.52 -19.24
N HIS A 215 -8.52 -2.19 -18.33
CA HIS A 215 -9.69 -1.36 -18.64
C HIS A 215 -9.47 0.13 -18.39
N LYS A 216 -8.27 0.49 -17.91
CA LYS A 216 -7.89 1.86 -17.54
C LYS A 216 -8.81 2.46 -16.48
N GLU A 217 -9.09 1.68 -15.44
CA GLU A 217 -10.00 2.04 -14.36
C GLU A 217 -9.32 2.06 -13.00
N ILE A 218 -9.80 2.94 -12.12
CA ILE A 218 -9.55 2.88 -10.67
C ILE A 218 -10.86 2.57 -9.98
N TYR A 219 -10.86 1.54 -9.14
CA TYR A 219 -11.95 1.27 -8.20
C TYR A 219 -11.66 1.94 -6.87
N VAL A 220 -12.66 2.60 -6.31
CA VAL A 220 -12.58 3.30 -5.02
C VAL A 220 -13.73 2.84 -4.14
N THR A 221 -13.43 2.30 -2.96
CA THR A 221 -14.48 2.06 -1.95
C THR A 221 -14.70 3.31 -1.12
N ASP A 222 -15.94 3.55 -0.69
CA ASP A 222 -16.28 4.71 0.13
C ASP A 222 -17.05 4.30 1.38
N MET A 223 -16.46 4.60 2.53
CA MET A 223 -16.98 4.18 3.84
C MET A 223 -18.22 4.96 4.30
N ARG A 224 -18.62 6.00 3.56
CA ARG A 224 -19.82 6.79 3.85
C ARG A 224 -20.97 6.44 2.92
N LEU A 225 -20.66 6.13 1.66
CA LEU A 225 -21.63 5.70 0.66
C LEU A 225 -22.00 4.21 0.77
N ASN A 226 -21.18 3.40 1.45
CA ASN A 226 -21.29 1.93 1.43
C ASN A 226 -21.26 1.38 0.00
N GLY A 227 -20.36 1.92 -0.83
CA GLY A 227 -20.32 1.63 -2.25
C GLY A 227 -18.91 1.54 -2.81
N VAL A 228 -18.83 0.94 -4.00
CA VAL A 228 -17.64 0.92 -4.85
C VAL A 228 -17.93 1.77 -6.07
N MET A 229 -17.03 2.70 -6.39
CA MET A 229 -17.07 3.52 -7.59
C MET A 229 -15.97 3.06 -8.55
N ALA A 230 -16.27 3.08 -9.83
CA ALA A 230 -15.30 2.87 -10.90
C ALA A 230 -15.08 4.19 -11.63
N PHE A 231 -13.82 4.60 -11.79
CA PHE A 231 -13.43 5.78 -12.53
C PHE A 231 -12.58 5.37 -13.71
N SER A 232 -13.02 5.68 -14.93
CA SER A 232 -12.15 5.56 -16.12
C SER A 232 -11.18 6.74 -16.16
N VAL A 233 -9.88 6.44 -16.20
CA VAL A 233 -8.78 7.41 -16.15
C VAL A 233 -7.67 6.99 -17.14
N PRO A 234 -7.95 6.95 -18.45
CA PRO A 234 -7.00 6.44 -19.44
C PRO A 234 -5.67 7.20 -19.53
N GLU A 235 -5.63 8.43 -19.02
CA GLU A 235 -4.47 9.32 -19.06
C GLU A 235 -3.34 8.88 -18.12
N ILE A 236 -3.67 8.18 -17.03
CA ILE A 236 -2.67 7.79 -16.01
C ILE A 236 -2.05 6.42 -16.29
N PHE A 237 -2.74 5.57 -17.06
CA PHE A 237 -2.29 4.23 -17.41
C PHE A 237 -1.38 4.26 -18.63
N GLN A 238 -0.27 5.00 -18.50
CA GLN A 238 0.79 5.12 -19.50
C GLN A 238 2.11 4.66 -18.87
N PRO A 239 2.91 3.82 -19.55
CA PRO A 239 4.23 3.47 -19.08
C PRO A 239 5.15 4.69 -19.02
N VAL A 240 6.07 4.74 -18.06
CA VAL A 240 7.19 5.69 -18.09
C VAL A 240 8.06 5.34 -19.30
N VAL A 241 8.27 6.28 -20.22
CA VAL A 241 9.15 6.06 -21.37
C VAL A 241 10.57 5.80 -20.83
N ALA A 242 11.11 4.60 -21.06
CA ALA A 242 12.46 4.27 -20.66
C ALA A 242 13.44 5.23 -21.36
N ALA A 243 14.30 5.91 -20.60
CA ALA A 243 15.35 6.74 -21.19
C ALA A 243 16.23 5.85 -22.10
N PRO A 244 16.59 6.30 -23.32
CA PRO A 244 17.45 5.51 -24.19
C PRO A 244 18.75 5.22 -23.45
N ALA A 245 19.16 3.95 -23.44
CA ALA A 245 20.41 3.52 -22.83
C ALA A 245 21.54 4.42 -23.34
N LYS A 246 22.27 5.07 -22.44
CA LYS A 246 23.50 5.78 -22.79
C LYS A 246 24.48 4.73 -23.32
N HIS A 247 24.53 4.55 -24.63
CA HIS A 247 25.63 3.84 -25.27
C HIS A 247 26.89 4.64 -24.96
N GLY A 248 27.68 4.11 -24.03
CA GLY A 248 29.00 4.61 -23.72
C GLY A 248 29.85 4.53 -24.98
N GLY A 249 30.02 5.68 -25.63
CA GLY A 249 31.08 5.85 -26.61
C GLY A 249 32.42 5.73 -25.89
N GLN A 250 33.16 4.66 -26.21
CA GLN A 250 34.60 4.65 -26.02
C GLN A 250 35.23 5.40 -27.21
N PRO A 251 36.17 6.32 -26.98
CA PRO A 251 37.21 6.62 -27.96
C PRO A 251 38.27 5.51 -27.99
#